data_AF-A0A959ADD9-F1
#
_entry.id   AF-A0A959ADD9-F1
#
_cell.length_a   1.000
_cell.length_b   1.000
_cell.length_c   1.000
_cell.angle_alpha   90.00
_cell.angle_beta   90.00
_cell.angle_gamma   90.00
#
_symmetry.space_group_name_H-M   'P 1'
#
loop_
_entity.id
_entity.type
_entity.pdbx_description
1 polymer ?
#
loop_
_entity_poly.entity_id
_entity_poly.type
_entity_poly.pdbx_seq_one_letter_code
_entity_poly.pdbx_strand_id
1 'polypeptide(L)'
;RISDLQQHKSLRGAVSYEFLERADGWRNLSSSYHLEQDVTGIEHGLAYQALANDKIDFTDAYSTDGEIPRYKLKTLKDDKSFFPKYEAVSLFRNDLPEKAKTALSKLDELITDEEMQAMNAMALYQGKEFATIAHEFLLKNGLSKGSKSQSINFMQDMWEHVMQHLWLTFISVLLAVVIAVPLGIYLYRHQRFMNVALYTTGIFQTIPSIALLALMISFLGIGVVPSMTALCIYALLPILRNTISGLKGVDPNLKTVATAIGLNRNQRLRKVELPLSLPYIINGIRIAAVINVGTATLAAFIGAGGLGEYIVTGLALNNTSIILKGAIPAALLAITIELIFELIEKTLIPKHLQQSR
;
A
#
# COMPACT_ATOMS: atom_id res chain seq x y z
N ARG A 1 -19.10 -35.02 -7.00
CA ARG A 1 -19.16 -34.59 -5.59
C ARG A 1 -17.75 -34.68 -5.02
N ILE A 2 -17.45 -34.05 -3.88
CA ILE A 2 -16.11 -34.15 -3.29
C ILE A 2 -15.81 -35.60 -2.89
N SER A 3 -16.80 -36.35 -2.38
CA SER A 3 -16.69 -37.78 -2.10
C SER A 3 -16.16 -38.63 -3.25
N ASP A 4 -16.46 -38.25 -4.49
CA ASP A 4 -16.12 -39.05 -5.66
C ASP A 4 -14.60 -39.04 -5.91
N LEU A 5 -13.89 -38.01 -5.42
CA LEU A 5 -12.42 -37.95 -5.49
C LEU A 5 -11.77 -39.14 -4.79
N GLN A 6 -12.41 -39.74 -3.77
CA GLN A 6 -11.89 -40.92 -3.09
C GLN A 6 -11.59 -42.08 -4.06
N GLN A 7 -12.36 -42.19 -5.14
CA GLN A 7 -12.21 -43.25 -6.14
C GLN A 7 -11.14 -42.94 -7.20
N HIS A 8 -10.62 -41.71 -7.23
CA HIS A 8 -9.75 -41.20 -8.29
C HIS A 8 -8.38 -40.75 -7.76
N LYS A 9 -7.66 -41.68 -7.13
CA LYS A 9 -6.37 -41.41 -6.45
C LYS A 9 -5.25 -40.89 -7.36
N SER A 10 -5.34 -41.12 -8.66
CA SER A 10 -4.33 -40.69 -9.65
C SER A 10 -4.49 -39.25 -10.11
N LEU A 11 -5.56 -38.55 -9.71
CA LEU A 11 -5.76 -37.15 -10.08
C LEU A 11 -4.71 -36.27 -9.39
N ARG A 12 -4.10 -35.40 -10.17
CA ARG A 12 -3.09 -34.44 -9.72
C ARG A 12 -3.79 -33.21 -9.17
N GLY A 13 -3.68 -32.97 -7.87
CA GLY A 13 -4.20 -31.74 -7.27
C GLY A 13 -3.12 -30.68 -7.15
N ALA A 14 -3.49 -29.43 -7.37
CA ALA A 14 -2.78 -28.31 -6.76
C ALA A 14 -3.80 -27.37 -6.16
N VAL A 15 -3.54 -26.88 -4.96
CA VAL A 15 -4.45 -26.00 -4.21
C VAL A 15 -3.72 -24.75 -3.76
N SER A 16 -4.44 -23.70 -3.42
CA SER A 16 -3.85 -22.46 -2.92
C SER A 16 -3.00 -22.69 -1.67
N TYR A 17 -1.90 -21.94 -1.54
CA TYR A 17 -1.05 -22.02 -0.34
C TYR A 17 -1.83 -21.76 0.96
N GLU A 18 -2.85 -20.91 0.91
CA GLU A 18 -3.74 -20.66 2.04
C GLU A 18 -4.57 -21.92 2.37
N PHE A 19 -5.14 -22.57 1.35
CA PHE A 19 -5.98 -23.76 1.54
C PHE A 19 -5.22 -24.97 2.08
N LEU A 20 -3.89 -25.04 1.95
CA LEU A 20 -3.08 -26.09 2.59
C LEU A 20 -3.09 -26.00 4.12
N GLU A 21 -3.10 -24.78 4.66
CA GLU A 21 -2.86 -24.50 6.08
C GLU A 21 -4.16 -24.24 6.86
N ARG A 22 -5.25 -23.88 6.17
CA ARG A 22 -6.54 -23.54 6.80
C ARG A 22 -7.14 -24.69 7.62
N ALA A 23 -7.88 -24.32 8.66
CA ALA A 23 -8.66 -25.28 9.46
C ALA A 23 -9.75 -25.98 8.62
N ASP A 24 -10.38 -25.26 7.69
CA ASP A 24 -11.27 -25.79 6.67
C ASP A 24 -10.54 -26.07 5.34
N GLY A 25 -9.23 -26.32 5.41
CA GLY A 25 -8.35 -26.54 4.26
C GLY A 25 -8.14 -28.01 3.88
N TRP A 26 -7.27 -28.24 2.90
CA TRP A 26 -7.00 -29.56 2.29
C TRP A 26 -6.65 -30.64 3.32
N ARG A 27 -5.84 -30.32 4.33
CA ARG A 27 -5.40 -31.30 5.33
C ARG A 27 -6.56 -31.93 6.10
N ASN A 28 -7.53 -31.11 6.49
CA ASN A 28 -8.72 -31.57 7.23
C ASN A 28 -9.81 -32.09 6.28
N LEU A 29 -9.92 -31.52 5.07
CA LEU A 29 -10.81 -32.01 4.03
C LEU A 29 -10.44 -33.45 3.63
N SER A 30 -9.18 -33.68 3.27
CA SER A 30 -8.66 -35.00 2.87
C SER A 30 -8.84 -36.04 3.98
N SER A 31 -8.64 -35.67 5.24
CA SER A 31 -8.92 -36.54 6.38
C SER A 31 -10.42 -36.89 6.50
N SER A 32 -11.31 -35.91 6.34
CA SER A 32 -12.77 -36.09 6.48
C SER A 32 -13.40 -36.85 5.30
N TYR A 33 -12.80 -36.71 4.12
CA TYR A 33 -13.24 -37.35 2.89
C TYR A 33 -12.45 -38.63 2.54
N HIS A 34 -11.42 -38.97 3.31
CA HIS A 34 -10.48 -40.07 3.05
C HIS A 34 -9.84 -39.96 1.66
N LEU A 35 -9.39 -38.76 1.31
CA LEU A 35 -8.69 -38.47 0.06
C LEU A 35 -7.21 -38.81 0.20
N GLU A 36 -6.65 -39.47 -0.81
CA GLU A 36 -5.25 -39.93 -0.81
C GLU A 36 -4.40 -39.22 -1.89
N GLN A 37 -4.98 -38.26 -2.62
CA GLN A 37 -4.26 -37.48 -3.61
C GLN A 37 -3.16 -36.66 -2.93
N ASP A 38 -1.97 -36.69 -3.52
CA ASP A 38 -0.93 -35.73 -3.18
C ASP A 38 -1.22 -34.41 -3.91
N VAL A 39 -1.18 -33.30 -3.17
CA VAL A 39 -1.47 -31.97 -3.71
C VAL A 39 -0.33 -31.03 -3.46
N THR A 40 -0.05 -30.19 -4.45
CA THR A 40 1.00 -29.16 -4.35
C THR A 40 0.39 -27.78 -4.09
N GLY A 41 1.18 -26.88 -3.51
CA GLY A 41 0.78 -25.48 -3.34
C GLY A 41 0.96 -24.69 -4.65
N ILE A 42 -0.05 -23.89 -5.01
CA ILE A 42 -0.02 -23.00 -6.18
C ILE A 42 -0.64 -21.64 -5.84
N GLU A 43 -0.37 -20.61 -6.62
CA GLU A 43 -1.13 -19.35 -6.54
C GLU A 43 -2.52 -19.56 -7.16
N HIS A 44 -3.58 -19.03 -6.52
CA HIS A 44 -4.98 -19.29 -6.87
C HIS A 44 -5.31 -18.95 -8.33
N GLY A 45 -4.90 -17.78 -8.81
CA GLY A 45 -5.10 -17.37 -10.20
C GLY A 45 -4.39 -18.28 -11.21
N LEU A 46 -3.20 -18.80 -10.87
CA LEU A 46 -2.46 -19.76 -11.70
C LEU A 46 -3.09 -21.17 -11.70
N ALA A 47 -3.83 -21.56 -10.66
CA ALA A 47 -4.44 -22.88 -10.56
C ALA A 47 -5.44 -23.15 -11.70
N TYR A 48 -6.29 -22.16 -12.02
CA TYR A 48 -7.24 -22.27 -13.13
C TYR A 48 -6.55 -22.36 -14.50
N GLN A 49 -5.43 -21.66 -14.69
CA GLN A 49 -4.62 -21.80 -15.90
C GLN A 49 -3.94 -23.18 -15.98
N ALA A 50 -3.50 -23.72 -14.85
CA ALA A 50 -2.92 -25.05 -14.78
C ALA A 50 -3.96 -26.13 -15.13
N LEU A 51 -5.20 -26.00 -14.66
CA LEU A 51 -6.34 -26.84 -15.07
C LEU A 51 -6.58 -26.76 -16.58
N ALA A 52 -6.64 -25.55 -17.13
CA ALA A 52 -6.91 -25.33 -18.56
C ALA A 52 -5.80 -25.87 -19.48
N ASN A 53 -4.59 -26.05 -18.96
CA ASN A 53 -3.42 -26.57 -19.67
C ASN A 53 -3.09 -28.03 -19.29
N ASP A 54 -4.04 -28.77 -18.70
CA ASP A 54 -3.93 -30.18 -18.30
C ASP A 54 -2.73 -30.49 -17.38
N LYS A 55 -2.25 -29.50 -16.61
CA LYS A 55 -1.14 -29.67 -15.66
C LYS A 55 -1.59 -30.24 -14.33
N ILE A 56 -2.81 -29.94 -13.93
CA ILE A 56 -3.50 -30.47 -12.76
C ILE A 56 -4.92 -30.88 -13.16
N ASP A 57 -5.56 -31.70 -12.34
CA ASP A 57 -6.88 -32.25 -12.60
C ASP A 57 -7.96 -31.68 -11.65
N PHE A 58 -7.57 -31.13 -10.50
CA PHE A 58 -8.47 -30.39 -9.59
C PHE A 58 -7.70 -29.33 -8.76
N THR A 59 -8.45 -28.36 -8.23
CA THR A 59 -7.98 -27.29 -7.33
C THR A 59 -9.11 -26.85 -6.38
N ASP A 60 -8.79 -26.10 -5.34
CA ASP A 60 -9.76 -25.30 -4.57
C ASP A 60 -10.27 -24.11 -5.40
N ALA A 61 -11.50 -23.68 -5.12
CA ALA A 61 -12.20 -22.64 -5.86
C ALA A 61 -13.17 -21.89 -4.93
N TYR A 62 -13.33 -20.58 -5.13
CA TYR A 62 -14.48 -19.88 -4.54
C TYR A 62 -15.70 -20.07 -5.45
N SER A 63 -16.86 -20.38 -4.88
CA SER A 63 -18.07 -20.67 -5.68
C SER A 63 -18.53 -19.49 -6.52
N THR A 64 -18.06 -18.27 -6.21
CA THR A 64 -18.39 -17.03 -6.92
C THR A 64 -17.34 -16.59 -7.95
N ASP A 65 -16.28 -17.36 -8.18
CA ASP A 65 -15.18 -16.96 -9.09
C ASP A 65 -15.64 -16.85 -10.55
N GLY A 66 -15.25 -15.76 -11.22
CA GLY A 66 -15.59 -15.51 -12.63
C GLY A 66 -14.87 -16.46 -13.60
N GLU A 67 -13.78 -17.09 -13.14
CA GLU A 67 -12.96 -18.09 -13.81
C GLU A 67 -13.75 -19.37 -14.11
N ILE A 68 -14.68 -19.75 -13.23
CA ILE A 68 -15.45 -21.00 -13.33
C ILE A 68 -16.19 -21.09 -14.67
N PRO A 69 -17.06 -20.13 -15.04
CA PRO A 69 -17.73 -20.17 -16.34
C PRO A 69 -16.77 -19.97 -17.51
N ARG A 70 -15.69 -19.19 -17.35
CA ARG A 70 -14.70 -18.95 -18.42
C ARG A 70 -13.98 -20.22 -18.84
N TYR A 71 -13.47 -20.96 -17.88
CA TYR A 71 -12.74 -22.22 -18.12
C TYR A 71 -13.68 -23.42 -18.22
N LYS A 72 -15.01 -23.20 -18.18
CA LYS A 72 -16.06 -24.24 -18.22
C LYS A 72 -15.85 -25.31 -17.15
N LEU A 73 -15.43 -24.86 -15.96
CA LEU A 73 -15.08 -25.75 -14.86
C LEU A 73 -16.35 -26.27 -14.17
N LYS A 74 -16.22 -27.45 -13.59
CA LYS A 74 -17.28 -28.05 -12.79
C LYS A 74 -16.92 -27.95 -11.32
N THR A 75 -17.70 -27.18 -10.55
CA THR A 75 -17.59 -27.17 -9.10
C THR A 75 -18.08 -28.49 -8.51
N LEU A 76 -17.29 -29.06 -7.60
CA LEU A 76 -17.64 -30.28 -6.88
C LEU A 76 -18.48 -29.90 -5.65
N LYS A 77 -19.68 -30.49 -5.53
CA LYS A 77 -20.54 -30.30 -4.37
C LYS A 77 -19.92 -30.93 -3.11
N ASP A 78 -19.83 -30.15 -2.04
CA ASP A 78 -19.54 -30.62 -0.67
C ASP A 78 -20.74 -31.41 -0.13
N ASP A 79 -20.66 -32.73 -0.28
CA ASP A 79 -21.76 -33.65 0.01
C ASP A 79 -21.79 -34.14 1.47
N LYS A 80 -20.72 -33.91 2.24
CA LYS A 80 -20.66 -34.18 3.69
C LYS A 80 -20.75 -32.91 4.55
N SER A 81 -20.97 -31.74 3.94
CA SER A 81 -21.05 -30.45 4.65
C SER A 81 -19.83 -30.16 5.52
N PHE A 82 -18.64 -30.38 4.95
CA PHE A 82 -17.37 -30.11 5.62
C PHE A 82 -17.11 -28.61 5.76
N PHE A 83 -17.41 -27.82 4.73
CA PHE A 83 -17.14 -26.39 4.75
C PHE A 83 -18.14 -25.66 5.65
N PRO A 84 -17.70 -24.63 6.40
CA PRO A 84 -18.62 -23.74 7.06
C PRO A 84 -19.43 -22.96 6.01
N LYS A 85 -20.60 -22.45 6.42
CA LYS A 85 -21.43 -21.63 5.53
C LYS A 85 -20.82 -20.24 5.40
N TYR A 86 -20.49 -19.87 4.16
CA TYR A 86 -19.99 -18.55 3.80
C TYR A 86 -21.11 -17.70 3.21
N GLU A 87 -21.97 -17.17 4.08
CA GLU A 87 -23.09 -16.32 3.66
C GLU A 87 -22.66 -14.84 3.64
N ALA A 88 -23.05 -14.11 2.59
CA ALA A 88 -22.92 -12.66 2.57
C ALA A 88 -24.01 -12.04 3.45
N VAL A 89 -23.61 -11.23 4.44
CA VAL A 89 -24.53 -10.58 5.37
C VAL A 89 -24.44 -9.07 5.29
N SER A 90 -25.60 -8.41 5.24
CA SER A 90 -25.71 -6.95 5.29
C SER A 90 -25.47 -6.45 6.72
N LEU A 91 -24.36 -5.73 6.94
CA LEU A 91 -24.05 -5.07 8.21
C LEU A 91 -24.26 -3.56 8.07
N PHE A 92 -25.01 -2.98 9.00
CA PHE A 92 -25.28 -1.55 9.01
C PHE A 92 -25.17 -0.97 10.42
N ARG A 93 -24.86 0.33 10.49
CA ARG A 93 -24.89 1.08 11.75
C ARG A 93 -26.32 1.19 12.27
N ASN A 94 -26.46 1.25 13.60
CA ASN A 94 -27.78 1.35 14.25
C ASN A 94 -28.56 2.60 13.85
N ASP A 95 -27.85 3.69 13.50
CA ASP A 95 -28.43 4.97 13.09
C ASP A 95 -28.78 5.05 11.59
N LEU A 96 -28.62 3.94 10.84
CA LEU A 96 -29.03 3.91 9.43
C LEU A 96 -30.55 4.10 9.32
N PRO A 97 -31.05 5.03 8.47
CA PRO A 97 -32.48 5.26 8.31
C PRO A 97 -33.23 3.99 7.88
N GLU A 98 -34.43 3.75 8.43
CA GLU A 98 -35.23 2.55 8.12
C GLU A 98 -35.50 2.37 6.62
N LYS A 99 -35.75 3.47 5.89
CA LYS A 99 -35.91 3.42 4.42
C LYS A 99 -34.69 2.83 3.71
N ALA A 100 -33.48 3.13 4.20
CA ALA A 100 -32.25 2.59 3.64
C ALA A 100 -32.08 1.11 3.98
N LYS A 101 -32.40 0.70 5.22
CA LYS A 101 -32.42 -0.71 5.62
C LYS A 101 -33.38 -1.52 4.73
N THR A 102 -34.62 -1.06 4.56
CA THR A 102 -35.61 -1.71 3.69
C THR A 102 -35.15 -1.77 2.22
N ALA A 103 -34.42 -0.76 1.73
CA ALA A 103 -33.89 -0.78 0.38
C ALA A 103 -32.77 -1.83 0.21
N LEU A 104 -31.87 -1.93 1.19
CA LEU A 104 -30.77 -2.91 1.19
C LEU A 104 -31.29 -4.34 1.31
N SER A 105 -32.28 -4.59 2.17
CA SER A 105 -32.85 -5.94 2.33
C SER A 105 -33.54 -6.49 1.08
N LYS A 106 -33.79 -5.66 0.04
CA LYS A 106 -34.25 -6.17 -1.26
C LYS A 106 -33.19 -6.94 -2.04
N LEU A 107 -31.93 -6.83 -1.61
CA LEU A 107 -30.81 -7.58 -2.17
C LEU A 107 -30.63 -8.94 -1.50
N ASP A 108 -31.26 -9.16 -0.34
CA ASP A 108 -31.19 -10.41 0.39
C ASP A 108 -31.75 -11.54 -0.49
N GLU A 109 -31.01 -12.65 -0.60
CA GLU A 109 -31.33 -13.83 -1.45
C GLU A 109 -31.43 -13.58 -2.96
N LEU A 110 -31.26 -12.33 -3.41
CA LEU A 110 -31.38 -11.94 -4.82
C LEU A 110 -30.09 -12.17 -5.61
N ILE A 111 -28.95 -12.31 -4.92
CA ILE A 111 -27.64 -12.49 -5.53
C ILE A 111 -27.24 -13.95 -5.39
N THR A 112 -27.49 -14.74 -6.42
CA THR A 112 -27.07 -16.15 -6.49
C THR A 112 -25.58 -16.29 -6.79
N ASP A 113 -25.00 -17.46 -6.51
CA ASP A 113 -23.62 -17.79 -6.89
C ASP A 113 -23.41 -17.61 -8.40
N GLU A 114 -24.35 -18.07 -9.23
CA GLU A 114 -24.28 -17.92 -10.68
C GLU A 114 -24.32 -16.46 -11.14
N GLU A 115 -25.14 -15.62 -10.49
CA GLU A 115 -25.17 -14.18 -10.78
C GLU A 115 -23.89 -13.49 -10.36
N MET A 116 -23.32 -13.87 -9.21
CA MET A 116 -22.05 -13.33 -8.75
C MET A 116 -20.89 -13.76 -9.64
N GLN A 117 -20.83 -15.03 -10.07
CA GLN A 117 -19.85 -15.50 -11.06
C GLN A 117 -19.93 -14.67 -12.36
N ALA A 118 -21.14 -14.42 -12.86
CA ALA A 118 -21.34 -13.62 -14.07
C ALA A 118 -20.86 -12.17 -13.88
N MET A 119 -21.17 -11.56 -12.74
CA MET A 119 -20.72 -10.20 -12.41
C MET A 119 -19.19 -10.12 -12.22
N ASN A 120 -18.59 -11.07 -11.50
CA ASN A 120 -17.15 -11.15 -11.33
C ASN A 120 -16.43 -11.38 -12.67
N ALA A 121 -16.98 -12.22 -13.56
CA ALA A 121 -16.44 -12.41 -14.90
C ALA A 121 -16.47 -11.13 -15.75
N MET A 122 -17.51 -10.29 -15.61
CA MET A 122 -17.55 -8.98 -16.27
C MET A 122 -16.46 -8.05 -15.73
N ALA A 123 -16.21 -8.03 -14.42
CA ALA A 123 -15.16 -7.22 -13.83
C ALA A 123 -13.77 -7.68 -14.29
N LEU A 124 -13.48 -8.97 -14.18
CA LEU A 124 -12.17 -9.56 -14.47
C LEU A 124 -11.80 -9.52 -15.96
N TYR A 125 -12.75 -9.83 -16.86
CA TYR A 125 -12.42 -10.07 -18.27
C TYR A 125 -12.91 -9.02 -19.24
N GLN A 126 -13.98 -8.31 -18.89
CA GLN A 126 -14.47 -7.19 -19.70
C GLN A 126 -13.95 -5.85 -19.17
N GLY A 127 -13.27 -5.85 -18.01
CA GLY A 127 -12.77 -4.63 -17.37
C GLY A 127 -13.89 -3.67 -16.98
N LYS A 128 -15.14 -4.15 -16.85
CA LYS A 128 -16.27 -3.31 -16.43
C LYS A 128 -16.06 -2.90 -14.98
N GLU A 129 -16.33 -1.63 -14.69
CA GLU A 129 -16.27 -1.13 -13.31
C GLU A 129 -17.37 -1.77 -12.44
N PHE A 130 -17.07 -2.08 -11.19
CA PHE A 130 -18.02 -2.64 -10.22
C PHE A 130 -19.31 -1.82 -10.12
N ALA A 131 -19.22 -0.49 -10.11
CA ALA A 131 -20.39 0.39 -10.07
C ALA A 131 -21.29 0.24 -11.30
N THR A 132 -20.70 0.03 -12.48
CA THR A 132 -21.44 -0.21 -13.71
C THR A 132 -22.13 -1.58 -13.65
N ILE A 133 -21.42 -2.62 -13.20
CA ILE A 133 -21.96 -3.98 -13.06
C ILE A 133 -23.11 -4.00 -12.05
N ALA A 134 -22.93 -3.39 -10.88
CA ALA A 134 -23.96 -3.27 -9.86
C ALA A 134 -25.18 -2.48 -10.38
N HIS A 135 -24.97 -1.40 -11.11
CA HIS A 135 -26.06 -0.63 -11.69
C HIS A 135 -26.86 -1.43 -12.74
N GLU A 136 -26.17 -2.14 -13.64
CA GLU A 136 -26.81 -3.03 -14.62
C GLU A 136 -27.62 -4.14 -13.92
N PHE A 137 -27.08 -4.72 -12.83
CA PHE A 137 -27.78 -5.71 -12.01
C PHE A 137 -29.05 -5.14 -11.34
N LEU A 138 -28.96 -3.94 -10.76
CA LEU A 138 -30.11 -3.28 -10.14
C LEU A 138 -31.19 -2.92 -11.16
N LEU A 139 -30.82 -2.50 -12.37
CA LEU A 139 -31.76 -2.25 -13.46
C LEU A 139 -32.45 -3.54 -13.92
N LYS A 140 -31.68 -4.62 -14.12
CA LYS A 140 -32.18 -5.95 -14.52
C LYS A 140 -33.24 -6.46 -13.53
N ASN A 141 -33.03 -6.22 -12.23
CA ASN A 141 -33.92 -6.66 -11.16
C ASN A 141 -35.01 -5.63 -10.77
N GLY A 142 -35.15 -4.54 -11.52
CA GLY A 142 -36.18 -3.52 -11.27
C GLY A 142 -36.00 -2.74 -9.94
N LEU A 143 -34.82 -2.82 -9.34
CA LEU A 143 -34.45 -2.15 -8.09
C LEU A 143 -33.97 -0.71 -8.31
N SER A 144 -33.67 -0.34 -9.56
CA SER A 144 -33.35 1.02 -9.98
C SER A 144 -34.18 1.44 -11.20
N LYS A 145 -34.54 2.72 -11.28
CA LYS A 145 -35.32 3.31 -12.40
C LYS A 145 -34.62 4.49 -13.09
N GLY A 146 -33.38 4.83 -12.69
CA GLY A 146 -32.69 6.07 -13.08
C GLY A 146 -31.37 5.85 -13.83
N SER A 147 -30.89 6.94 -14.47
CA SER A 147 -29.59 7.08 -15.14
C SER A 147 -28.43 6.60 -14.27
N LYS A 148 -27.33 6.18 -14.92
CA LYS A 148 -26.06 5.72 -14.32
C LYS A 148 -25.84 6.40 -12.97
N SER A 149 -25.64 5.57 -11.93
CA SER A 149 -25.19 6.02 -10.60
C SER A 149 -24.26 7.20 -10.78
N GLN A 150 -24.54 8.32 -10.12
CA GLN A 150 -23.75 9.54 -10.15
C GLN A 150 -22.30 9.11 -9.94
N SER A 151 -21.54 8.98 -11.04
CA SER A 151 -20.19 8.44 -10.99
C SER A 151 -19.46 9.41 -10.09
N ILE A 152 -18.89 8.93 -8.97
CA ILE A 152 -17.99 9.75 -8.16
C ILE A 152 -17.07 10.42 -9.16
N ASN A 153 -17.10 11.76 -9.21
CA ASN A 153 -16.42 12.48 -10.26
C ASN A 153 -14.96 12.05 -10.17
N PHE A 154 -14.47 11.31 -11.16
CA PHE A 154 -13.15 10.69 -11.14
C PHE A 154 -12.08 11.73 -10.77
N MET A 155 -12.23 12.96 -11.27
CA MET A 155 -11.32 14.05 -10.96
C MET A 155 -11.38 14.49 -9.50
N GLN A 156 -12.56 14.49 -8.89
CA GLN A 156 -12.73 14.82 -7.48
C GLN A 156 -12.17 13.71 -6.58
N ASP A 157 -12.52 12.45 -6.84
CA ASP A 157 -12.00 11.26 -6.14
C ASP A 157 -10.46 11.25 -6.17
N MET A 158 -9.90 11.39 -7.37
CA MET A 158 -8.45 11.46 -7.57
C MET A 158 -7.84 12.63 -6.81
N TRP A 159 -8.45 13.81 -6.87
CA TRP A 159 -7.96 14.99 -6.17
C TRP A 159 -7.93 14.80 -4.65
N GLU A 160 -8.97 14.22 -4.07
CA GLU A 160 -9.05 13.92 -2.63
C GLU A 160 -7.91 12.98 -2.22
N HIS A 161 -7.69 11.87 -2.95
CA HIS A 161 -6.59 10.94 -2.65
C HIS A 161 -5.21 11.56 -2.87
N VAL A 162 -5.01 12.39 -3.92
CA VAL A 162 -3.74 13.11 -4.13
C VAL A 162 -3.48 14.09 -2.98
N MET A 163 -4.48 14.85 -2.56
CA MET A 163 -4.34 15.81 -1.45
C MET A 163 -4.06 15.10 -0.13
N GLN A 164 -4.75 13.99 0.14
CA GLN A 164 -4.48 13.17 1.33
C GLN A 164 -3.06 12.61 1.32
N HIS A 165 -2.59 12.11 0.17
CA HIS A 165 -1.23 11.59 0.02
C HIS A 165 -0.17 12.68 0.22
N LEU A 166 -0.39 13.86 -0.37
CA LEU A 166 0.47 15.03 -0.19
C LEU A 166 0.50 15.50 1.25
N TRP A 167 -0.66 15.60 1.91
CA TRP A 167 -0.73 16.02 3.29
C TRP A 167 0.01 15.04 4.21
N LEU A 168 -0.21 13.74 4.04
CA LEU A 168 0.45 12.70 4.82
C LEU A 168 1.97 12.76 4.68
N THR A 169 2.46 12.83 3.45
CA THR A 169 3.89 12.86 3.14
C THR A 169 4.55 14.16 3.61
N PHE A 170 3.92 15.31 3.34
CA PHE A 170 4.42 16.63 3.70
C PHE A 170 4.56 16.79 5.22
N ILE A 171 3.52 16.47 5.99
CA ILE A 171 3.58 16.62 7.45
C ILE A 171 4.61 15.64 8.04
N SER A 172 4.71 14.42 7.51
CA SER A 172 5.70 13.44 7.97
C SER A 172 7.13 13.92 7.74
N VAL A 173 7.44 14.48 6.55
CA VAL A 173 8.75 15.08 6.27
C VAL A 173 8.99 16.30 7.14
N LEU A 174 7.99 17.17 7.31
CA LEU A 174 8.11 18.38 8.13
C LEU A 174 8.48 18.03 9.59
N LEU A 175 7.80 17.04 10.18
CA LEU A 175 8.14 16.54 11.51
C LEU A 175 9.56 15.97 11.54
N ALA A 176 9.95 15.22 10.53
CA ALA A 176 11.32 14.69 10.42
C ALA A 176 12.36 15.82 10.30
N VAL A 177 12.08 16.90 9.58
CA VAL A 177 12.95 18.08 9.48
C VAL A 177 13.12 18.76 10.84
N VAL A 178 12.00 19.00 11.53
CA VAL A 178 11.98 19.64 12.87
C VAL A 178 12.79 18.83 13.89
N ILE A 179 12.88 17.50 13.72
CA ILE A 179 13.66 16.63 14.60
C ILE A 179 15.12 16.51 14.11
N ALA A 180 15.32 16.09 12.86
CA ALA A 180 16.60 15.67 12.34
C ALA A 180 17.57 16.83 12.08
N VAL A 181 17.09 18.01 11.66
CA VAL A 181 17.98 19.16 11.41
C VAL A 181 18.56 19.69 12.73
N PRO A 182 17.77 20.01 13.77
CA PRO A 182 18.32 20.41 15.07
C PRO A 182 19.21 19.34 15.69
N LEU A 183 18.81 18.06 15.61
CA LEU A 183 19.62 16.94 16.09
C LEU A 183 20.96 16.85 15.34
N GLY A 184 20.97 17.02 14.02
CA GLY A 184 22.18 17.03 13.20
C GLY A 184 23.13 18.16 13.57
N ILE A 185 22.60 19.37 13.76
CA ILE A 185 23.37 20.54 14.22
C ILE A 185 23.95 20.31 15.62
N TYR A 186 23.18 19.70 16.52
CA TYR A 186 23.63 19.36 17.87
C TYR A 186 24.74 18.30 17.87
N LEU A 187 24.57 17.22 17.09
CA LEU A 187 25.51 16.10 17.00
C LEU A 187 26.79 16.46 16.26
N TYR A 188 26.75 17.39 15.32
CA TYR A 188 27.94 17.96 14.69
C TYR A 188 28.93 18.52 15.74
N ARG A 189 28.42 19.05 16.86
CA ARG A 189 29.23 19.54 17.98
C ARG A 189 29.69 18.42 18.93
N HIS A 190 29.00 17.29 18.95
CA HIS A 190 29.24 16.18 19.88
C HIS A 190 29.52 14.88 19.12
N GLN A 191 30.71 14.83 18.50
CA GLN A 191 31.12 13.74 17.60
C GLN A 191 31.01 12.33 18.21
N ARG A 192 31.10 12.19 19.55
CA ARG A 192 30.94 10.90 20.24
C ARG A 192 29.56 10.26 20.04
N PHE A 193 28.49 11.07 20.06
CA PHE A 193 27.11 10.58 19.94
C PHE A 193 26.61 10.52 18.49
N MET A 194 27.33 11.16 17.57
CA MET A 194 26.96 11.25 16.17
C MET A 194 26.82 9.87 15.50
N ASN A 195 27.79 8.97 15.71
CA ASN A 195 27.74 7.63 15.14
C ASN A 195 26.56 6.83 15.70
N VAL A 196 26.31 6.93 17.00
CA VAL A 196 25.17 6.26 17.65
C VAL A 196 23.85 6.69 17.01
N ALA A 197 23.60 8.00 16.89
CA ALA A 197 22.37 8.50 16.29
C ALA A 197 22.20 8.10 14.82
N LEU A 198 23.29 8.11 14.03
CA LEU A 198 23.26 7.66 12.63
C LEU A 198 23.02 6.16 12.50
N TYR A 199 23.57 5.34 13.40
CA TYR A 199 23.31 3.90 13.41
C TYR A 199 21.89 3.59 13.87
N THR A 200 21.39 4.24 14.92
CA THR A 200 20.02 4.06 15.40
C THR A 200 19.01 4.43 14.31
N THR A 201 19.15 5.60 13.68
CA THR A 201 18.26 6.00 12.58
C THR A 201 18.43 5.09 11.35
N GLY A 202 19.63 4.58 11.10
CA GLY A 202 19.89 3.56 10.09
C GLY A 202 19.14 2.25 10.33
N ILE A 203 19.18 1.72 11.55
CA ILE A 203 18.48 0.48 11.93
C ILE A 203 16.98 0.62 11.63
N PHE A 204 16.35 1.71 12.06
CA PHE A 204 14.94 1.92 11.79
C PHE A 204 14.61 1.98 10.30
N GLN A 205 15.48 2.57 9.46
CA GLN A 205 15.29 2.61 8.01
C GLN A 205 15.44 1.23 7.34
N THR A 206 16.20 0.31 7.95
CA THR A 206 16.37 -1.06 7.42
C THR A 206 15.21 -1.99 7.74
N ILE A 207 14.33 -1.63 8.68
CA ILE A 207 13.09 -2.40 8.93
C ILE A 207 12.26 -2.33 7.64
N PRO A 208 11.66 -3.43 7.16
CA PRO A 208 10.71 -3.37 6.04
C PRO A 208 9.51 -2.47 6.39
N SER A 209 9.06 -1.65 5.46
CA SER A 209 8.01 -0.64 5.68
C SER A 209 6.70 -1.24 6.17
N ILE A 210 6.26 -2.36 5.60
CA ILE A 210 5.08 -3.09 6.06
C ILE A 210 5.25 -3.56 7.51
N ALA A 211 6.43 -4.06 7.87
CA ALA A 211 6.72 -4.52 9.23
C ALA A 211 6.75 -3.36 10.24
N LEU A 212 7.32 -2.21 9.86
CA LEU A 212 7.29 -1.02 10.69
C LEU A 212 5.86 -0.51 10.90
N LEU A 213 5.02 -0.52 9.85
CA LEU A 213 3.61 -0.14 9.95
C LEU A 213 2.84 -1.10 10.88
N ALA A 214 3.04 -2.41 10.75
CA ALA A 214 2.45 -3.41 11.66
C ALA A 214 2.88 -3.20 13.12
N LEU A 215 4.16 -2.85 13.35
CA LEU A 215 4.65 -2.47 14.67
C LEU A 215 3.93 -1.23 15.20
N MET A 216 3.76 -0.20 14.37
CA MET A 216 3.05 1.02 14.77
C MET A 216 1.60 0.76 15.15
N ILE A 217 0.91 -0.20 14.50
CA ILE A 217 -0.45 -0.59 14.90
C ILE A 217 -0.51 -1.06 16.36
N SER A 218 0.48 -1.85 16.78
CA SER A 218 0.53 -2.41 18.14
C SER A 218 0.67 -1.33 19.22
N PHE A 219 1.31 -0.20 18.90
CA PHE A 219 1.55 0.88 19.87
C PHE A 219 0.57 2.05 19.75
N LEU A 220 0.13 2.38 18.55
CA LEU A 220 -0.60 3.62 18.23
C LEU A 220 -1.99 3.37 17.61
N GLY A 221 -2.38 2.11 17.39
CA GLY A 221 -3.64 1.76 16.75
C GLY A 221 -3.59 1.90 15.22
N ILE A 222 -4.77 1.93 14.58
CA ILE A 222 -4.92 1.98 13.12
C ILE A 222 -5.16 3.43 12.66
N GLY A 223 -4.65 3.79 11.48
CA GLY A 223 -5.00 5.04 10.80
C GLY A 223 -3.80 5.93 10.44
N VAL A 224 -4.05 7.24 10.51
CA VAL A 224 -3.12 8.27 10.02
C VAL A 224 -1.90 8.45 10.93
N VAL A 225 -2.10 8.51 12.25
CA VAL A 225 -1.04 8.72 13.25
C VAL A 225 0.08 7.67 13.19
N PRO A 226 -0.18 6.35 13.20
CA PRO A 226 0.86 5.33 13.07
C PRO A 226 1.62 5.45 11.73
N SER A 227 0.90 5.72 10.64
CA SER A 227 1.49 5.90 9.31
C SER A 227 2.44 7.08 9.27
N MET A 228 2.01 8.24 9.77
CA MET A 228 2.85 9.44 9.85
C MET A 228 4.10 9.22 10.70
N THR A 229 3.96 8.47 11.79
CA THR A 229 5.08 8.14 12.68
C THR A 229 6.11 7.27 11.96
N ALA A 230 5.67 6.21 11.27
CA ALA A 230 6.54 5.37 10.45
C ALA A 230 7.24 6.17 9.34
N LEU A 231 6.47 6.98 8.59
CA LEU A 231 6.98 7.83 7.51
C LEU A 231 7.99 8.87 8.02
N CYS A 232 7.73 9.47 9.18
CA CYS A 232 8.67 10.36 9.85
C CYS A 232 9.99 9.63 10.17
N ILE A 233 9.92 8.42 10.75
CA ILE A 233 11.09 7.60 11.08
C ILE A 233 11.95 7.31 9.84
N TYR A 234 11.35 6.95 8.70
CA TYR A 234 12.07 6.72 7.44
C TYR A 234 12.78 7.99 6.93
N ALA A 235 12.15 9.16 7.11
CA ALA A 235 12.70 10.44 6.67
C ALA A 235 13.84 10.94 7.57
N LEU A 236 13.99 10.45 8.80
CA LEU A 236 15.02 10.93 9.74
C LEU A 236 16.44 10.73 9.22
N LEU A 237 16.79 9.52 8.74
CA LEU A 237 18.18 9.20 8.39
C LEU A 237 18.73 10.06 7.24
N PRO A 238 18.05 10.19 6.08
CA PRO A 238 18.56 11.01 4.98
C PRO A 238 18.77 12.46 5.39
N ILE A 239 17.83 13.05 6.14
CA ILE A 239 17.91 14.44 6.62
C ILE A 239 19.06 14.60 7.61
N LEU A 240 19.13 13.72 8.61
CA LEU A 240 20.16 13.77 9.65
C LEU A 240 21.57 13.59 9.05
N ARG A 241 21.75 12.57 8.20
CA ARG A 241 23.02 12.26 7.56
C ARG A 241 23.48 13.41 6.67
N ASN A 242 22.61 13.96 5.82
CA ASN A 242 22.97 15.07 4.96
C ASN A 242 23.24 16.37 5.73
N THR A 243 22.51 16.62 6.82
CA THR A 243 22.78 17.78 7.70
C THR A 243 24.19 17.71 8.29
N ILE A 244 24.57 16.54 8.83
CA ILE A 244 25.90 16.32 9.41
C ILE A 244 26.99 16.40 8.33
N SER A 245 26.77 15.75 7.18
CA SER A 245 27.72 15.78 6.05
C SER A 245 27.91 17.19 5.51
N GLY A 246 26.84 17.97 5.38
CA GLY A 246 26.91 19.36 4.95
C GLY A 246 27.77 20.22 5.88
N LEU A 247 27.53 20.15 7.20
CA LEU A 247 28.31 20.91 8.18
C LEU A 247 29.79 20.50 8.23
N LYS A 248 30.06 19.19 8.07
CA LYS A 248 31.43 18.67 7.98
C LYS A 248 32.13 19.06 6.69
N GLY A 249 31.40 19.07 5.57
CA GLY A 249 31.91 19.36 4.23
C GLY A 249 32.29 20.82 3.99
N VAL A 250 31.89 21.75 4.87
CA VAL A 250 32.35 23.15 4.80
C VAL A 250 33.87 23.22 4.94
N ASP A 251 34.52 23.88 3.98
CA ASP A 251 35.98 24.06 3.88
C ASP A 251 36.60 24.48 5.23
N PRO A 252 37.56 23.69 5.77
CA PRO A 252 38.31 24.04 6.96
C PRO A 252 38.95 25.43 6.91
N ASN A 253 39.41 25.90 5.75
CA ASN A 253 40.04 27.21 5.60
C ASN A 253 39.04 28.34 5.91
N LEU A 254 37.80 28.24 5.42
CA LEU A 254 36.74 29.19 5.73
C LEU A 254 36.42 29.21 7.23
N LYS A 255 36.51 28.05 7.91
CA LYS A 255 36.33 27.96 9.37
C LYS A 255 37.48 28.63 10.13
N THR A 256 38.71 28.46 9.67
CA THR A 256 39.91 29.10 10.24
C THR A 256 39.86 30.62 10.06
N VAL A 257 39.57 31.10 8.85
CA VAL A 257 39.41 32.54 8.55
C VAL A 257 38.30 33.15 9.38
N ALA A 258 37.13 32.50 9.46
CA ALA A 258 36.02 32.93 10.30
C ALA A 258 36.41 33.07 11.79
N THR A 259 37.26 32.16 12.28
CA THR A 259 37.77 32.21 13.65
C THR A 259 38.80 33.34 13.81
N ALA A 260 39.67 33.56 12.81
CA ALA A 260 40.69 34.61 12.81
C ALA A 260 40.09 36.03 12.79
N ILE A 261 38.95 36.24 12.13
CA ILE A 261 38.22 37.52 12.16
C ILE A 261 37.36 37.71 13.42
N GLY A 262 37.46 36.81 14.42
CA GLY A 262 36.85 36.95 15.73
C GLY A 262 35.43 36.36 15.88
N LEU A 263 34.94 35.56 14.93
CA LEU A 263 33.63 34.91 15.11
C LEU A 263 33.71 33.80 16.18
N ASN A 264 32.82 33.87 17.17
CA ASN A 264 32.67 32.77 18.13
C ASN A 264 31.98 31.55 17.48
N ARG A 265 31.99 30.40 18.15
CA ARG A 265 31.45 29.13 17.60
C ARG A 265 29.99 29.23 17.14
N ASN A 266 29.14 29.98 17.85
CA ASN A 266 27.73 30.14 17.48
C ASN A 266 27.56 31.09 16.28
N GLN A 267 28.36 32.16 16.23
CA GLN A 267 28.40 33.09 15.10
C GLN A 267 28.94 32.40 13.84
N ARG A 268 30.01 31.63 13.97
CA ARG A 268 30.58 30.82 12.87
C ARG A 268 29.57 29.80 12.35
N LEU A 269 28.87 29.09 13.24
CA LEU A 269 27.81 28.18 12.84
C LEU A 269 26.70 28.90 12.05
N ARG A 270 26.15 30.01 12.58
CA ARG A 270 25.00 30.69 11.96
C ARG A 270 25.35 31.48 10.70
N LYS A 271 26.53 32.08 10.63
CA LYS A 271 26.92 32.99 9.54
C LYS A 271 27.76 32.32 8.45
N VAL A 272 28.40 31.19 8.73
CA VAL A 272 29.31 30.52 7.79
C VAL A 272 28.87 29.08 7.55
N GLU A 273 28.84 28.25 8.60
CA GLU A 273 28.65 26.81 8.40
C GLU A 273 27.23 26.46 7.94
N LEU A 274 26.18 27.01 8.57
CA LEU A 274 24.79 26.76 8.19
C LEU A 274 24.46 27.23 6.76
N PRO A 275 24.77 28.48 6.37
CA PRO A 275 24.55 28.94 4.99
C PRO A 275 25.27 28.08 3.95
N LEU A 276 26.53 27.70 4.19
CA LEU A 276 27.32 26.89 3.26
C LEU A 276 26.86 25.42 3.24
N SER A 277 26.30 24.91 4.33
CA SER A 277 25.75 23.55 4.41
C SER A 277 24.31 23.43 3.91
N LEU A 278 23.60 24.55 3.72
CA LEU A 278 22.19 24.56 3.32
C LEU A 278 21.88 23.73 2.05
N PRO A 279 22.72 23.73 0.99
CA PRO A 279 22.55 22.84 -0.16
C PRO A 279 22.43 21.36 0.21
N TYR A 280 23.26 20.92 1.16
CA TYR A 280 23.26 19.53 1.63
C TYR A 280 22.02 19.25 2.48
N ILE A 281 21.61 20.18 3.35
CA ILE A 281 20.39 20.02 4.16
C ILE A 281 19.18 19.89 3.23
N ILE A 282 19.03 20.78 2.25
CA ILE A 282 17.95 20.74 1.25
C ILE A 282 17.99 19.41 0.48
N ASN A 283 19.17 18.97 0.03
CA ASN A 283 19.34 17.67 -0.62
C ASN A 283 18.89 16.50 0.27
N GLY A 284 19.16 16.55 1.57
CA GLY A 284 18.68 15.56 2.53
C GLY A 284 17.16 15.53 2.65
N ILE A 285 16.53 16.71 2.70
CA ILE A 285 15.08 16.86 2.73
C ILE A 285 14.45 16.35 1.43
N ARG A 286 15.04 16.67 0.28
CA ARG A 286 14.62 16.19 -1.04
C ARG A 286 14.63 14.66 -1.11
N ILE A 287 15.76 14.04 -0.78
CA ILE A 287 15.89 12.57 -0.79
C ILE A 287 14.84 11.94 0.14
N ALA A 288 14.68 12.49 1.35
CA ALA A 288 13.66 12.02 2.27
C ALA A 288 12.25 12.16 1.69
N ALA A 289 11.90 13.30 1.10
CA ALA A 289 10.58 13.55 0.53
C ALA A 289 10.24 12.58 -0.62
N VAL A 290 11.17 12.35 -1.55
CA VAL A 290 10.95 11.42 -2.66
C VAL A 290 10.76 9.99 -2.17
N ILE A 291 11.60 9.52 -1.25
CA ILE A 291 11.43 8.20 -0.62
C ILE A 291 10.08 8.15 0.09
N ASN A 292 9.71 9.20 0.82
CA ASN A 292 8.50 9.23 1.62
C ASN A 292 7.23 9.15 0.78
N VAL A 293 7.18 9.76 -0.40
CA VAL A 293 6.06 9.62 -1.34
C VAL A 293 5.86 8.17 -1.76
N GLY A 294 6.96 7.47 -2.06
CA GLY A 294 6.93 6.05 -2.41
C GLY A 294 6.45 5.20 -1.24
N THR A 295 7.07 5.34 -0.06
CA THR A 295 6.72 4.54 1.13
C THR A 295 5.32 4.84 1.66
N ALA A 296 4.81 6.06 1.48
CA ALA A 296 3.45 6.44 1.90
C ALA A 296 2.35 5.67 1.17
N THR A 297 2.63 5.07 0.01
CA THR A 297 1.66 4.19 -0.66
C THR A 297 1.29 2.98 0.20
N LEU A 298 2.20 2.55 1.08
CA LEU A 298 1.96 1.42 1.99
C LEU A 298 1.12 1.83 3.21
N ALA A 299 0.98 3.12 3.49
CA ALA A 299 0.15 3.62 4.59
C ALA A 299 -1.34 3.28 4.42
N ALA A 300 -1.77 3.01 3.17
CA ALA A 300 -3.12 2.55 2.87
C ALA A 300 -3.45 1.20 3.52
N PHE A 301 -2.47 0.31 3.72
CA PHE A 301 -2.68 -0.97 4.41
C PHE A 301 -3.16 -0.81 5.86
N ILE A 302 -2.92 0.34 6.47
CA ILE A 302 -3.33 0.62 7.84
C ILE A 302 -4.34 1.77 7.92
N GLY A 303 -5.02 2.07 6.82
CA GLY A 303 -6.15 3.01 6.79
C GLY A 303 -5.78 4.49 6.83
N ALA A 304 -4.56 4.87 6.43
CA ALA A 304 -4.20 6.28 6.30
C ALA A 304 -4.65 6.91 4.96
N GLY A 305 -5.13 6.10 4.02
CA GLY A 305 -5.64 6.50 2.71
C GLY A 305 -4.58 7.01 1.74
N GLY A 306 -4.95 8.00 0.91
CA GLY A 306 -4.11 8.54 -0.15
C GLY A 306 -4.09 7.65 -1.40
N LEU A 307 -3.12 7.89 -2.30
CA LEU A 307 -3.01 7.17 -3.58
C LEU A 307 -2.72 5.68 -3.42
N GLY A 308 -2.17 5.29 -2.27
CA GLY A 308 -1.97 3.89 -1.91
C GLY A 308 -3.27 3.08 -1.84
N GLU A 309 -4.40 3.72 -1.59
CA GLU A 309 -5.70 3.05 -1.46
C GLU A 309 -6.12 2.38 -2.76
N TYR A 310 -5.90 3.04 -3.91
CA TYR A 310 -6.10 2.40 -5.21
C TYR A 310 -5.12 1.24 -5.44
N ILE A 311 -3.87 1.34 -5.01
CA ILE A 311 -2.88 0.27 -5.19
C ILE A 311 -3.29 -0.97 -4.38
N VAL A 312 -3.63 -0.79 -3.11
CA VAL A 312 -4.07 -1.86 -2.22
C VAL A 312 -5.39 -2.47 -2.69
N THR A 313 -6.35 -1.62 -3.07
CA THR A 313 -7.65 -2.08 -3.60
C THR A 313 -7.47 -2.84 -4.91
N GLY A 314 -6.64 -2.31 -5.83
CA GLY A 314 -6.33 -2.97 -7.09
C GLY A 314 -5.61 -4.29 -6.91
N LEU A 315 -4.71 -4.40 -5.92
CA LEU A 315 -4.05 -5.66 -5.56
C LEU A 315 -5.05 -6.68 -5.00
N ALA A 316 -5.93 -6.26 -4.09
CA ALA A 316 -6.96 -7.12 -3.51
C ALA A 316 -7.97 -7.61 -4.55
N LEU A 317 -8.25 -6.79 -5.56
CA LEU A 317 -9.21 -7.09 -6.63
C LEU A 317 -8.55 -7.67 -7.89
N ASN A 318 -7.24 -7.96 -7.83
CA ASN A 318 -6.44 -8.38 -8.99
C ASN A 318 -6.68 -7.53 -10.26
N ASN A 319 -6.87 -6.23 -10.09
CA ASN A 319 -7.25 -5.31 -11.15
C ASN A 319 -6.11 -4.33 -11.44
N THR A 320 -5.34 -4.64 -12.48
CA THR A 320 -4.21 -3.83 -12.95
C THR A 320 -4.58 -2.38 -13.24
N SER A 321 -5.78 -2.13 -13.78
CA SER A 321 -6.23 -0.78 -14.08
C SER A 321 -6.38 0.07 -12.81
N ILE A 322 -6.89 -0.50 -11.72
CA ILE A 322 -7.01 0.18 -10.42
C ILE A 322 -5.61 0.34 -9.77
N ILE A 323 -4.74 -0.67 -9.88
CA ILE A 323 -3.34 -0.56 -9.41
C ILE A 323 -2.65 0.64 -10.09
N LEU A 324 -2.76 0.73 -11.41
CA LEU A 324 -2.17 1.83 -12.20
C LEU A 324 -2.83 3.18 -11.89
N LYS A 325 -4.14 3.21 -11.57
CA LYS A 325 -4.86 4.42 -11.12
C LYS A 325 -4.21 5.04 -9.87
N GLY A 326 -3.61 4.25 -8.98
CA GLY A 326 -2.83 4.76 -7.84
C GLY A 326 -1.34 4.95 -8.12
N ALA A 327 -0.71 3.97 -8.77
CA ALA A 327 0.73 3.92 -8.97
C ALA A 327 1.27 5.02 -9.90
N ILE A 328 0.57 5.31 -11.01
CA ILE A 328 1.01 6.33 -11.98
C ILE A 328 0.97 7.72 -11.34
N PRO A 329 -0.15 8.19 -10.73
CA PRO A 329 -0.15 9.47 -10.04
C PRO A 329 0.88 9.56 -8.91
N ALA A 330 1.12 8.48 -8.16
CA ALA A 330 2.12 8.48 -7.10
C ALA A 330 3.55 8.65 -7.66
N ALA A 331 3.87 7.99 -8.77
CA ALA A 331 5.16 8.15 -9.45
C ALA A 331 5.33 9.56 -10.03
N LEU A 332 4.29 10.09 -10.68
CA LEU A 332 4.27 11.47 -11.17
C LEU A 332 4.43 12.48 -10.05
N LEU A 333 3.81 12.23 -8.88
CA LEU A 333 3.95 13.06 -7.70
C LEU A 333 5.40 13.07 -7.20
N ALA A 334 6.05 11.90 -7.13
CA ALA A 334 7.45 11.79 -6.72
C ALA A 334 8.40 12.56 -7.67
N ILE A 335 8.20 12.44 -8.99
CA ILE A 335 8.94 13.20 -10.01
C ILE A 335 8.66 14.70 -9.84
N THR A 336 7.41 15.09 -9.64
CA THR A 336 7.01 16.49 -9.46
C THR A 336 7.70 17.09 -8.23
N ILE A 337 7.76 16.35 -7.12
CA ILE A 337 8.47 16.78 -5.91
C ILE A 337 9.97 16.91 -6.18
N GLU A 338 10.60 15.96 -6.88
CA GLU A 338 12.02 16.07 -7.25
C GLU A 338 12.29 17.35 -8.06
N LEU A 339 11.47 17.64 -9.07
CA LEU A 339 11.58 18.85 -9.88
C LEU A 339 11.37 20.13 -9.07
N ILE A 340 10.39 20.15 -8.15
CA ILE A 340 10.18 21.28 -7.24
C ILE A 340 11.43 21.53 -6.39
N PHE A 341 12.02 20.49 -5.81
CA PHE A 341 13.25 20.65 -5.03
C PHE A 341 14.43 21.09 -5.90
N GLU A 342 14.54 20.63 -7.14
CA GLU A 342 15.56 21.11 -8.08
C GLU A 342 15.41 22.62 -8.37
N LEU A 343 14.18 23.12 -8.53
CA LEU A 343 13.90 24.55 -8.70
C LEU A 343 14.22 25.35 -7.43
N ILE A 344 13.87 24.81 -6.26
CA ILE A 344 14.19 25.41 -4.95
C ILE A 344 15.71 25.51 -4.78
N GLU A 345 16.45 24.45 -5.11
CA GLU A 345 17.92 24.44 -5.08
C GLU A 345 18.50 25.51 -6.01
N LYS A 346 18.00 25.62 -7.26
CA LYS A 346 18.46 26.63 -8.22
C LYS A 346 18.20 28.07 -7.76
N THR A 347 17.14 28.30 -6.99
CA THR A 347 16.72 29.64 -6.56
C THR A 347 17.38 30.05 -5.25
N LEU A 348 17.48 29.14 -4.28
CA LEU A 348 18.03 29.42 -2.96
C LEU A 348 19.56 29.34 -2.91
N ILE A 349 20.19 28.58 -3.81
CA ILE A 349 21.63 28.34 -3.78
C ILE A 349 22.29 29.21 -4.87
N PRO A 350 23.13 30.19 -4.49
CA PRO A 350 23.90 30.97 -5.45
C PRO A 350 24.75 30.08 -6.38
N LYS A 351 24.85 30.46 -7.66
CA LYS A 351 25.59 29.68 -8.69
C LYS A 351 27.02 29.29 -8.31
N HIS A 352 27.71 30.10 -7.50
CA HIS A 352 29.08 29.82 -7.05
C HIS A 352 29.17 28.70 -5.99
N LEU A 353 28.07 28.35 -5.31
CA LEU A 353 27.98 27.19 -4.40
C LEU A 353 27.46 25.92 -5.12
N GLN A 354 27.02 26.05 -6.36
CA GLN A 354 26.56 24.92 -7.19
C GLN A 354 27.73 24.19 -7.89
N GLN A 355 28.92 24.81 -7.97
CA GLN A 355 30.05 24.37 -8.78
C GLN A 355 31.00 23.33 -8.14
N SER A 356 30.70 22.79 -6.94
CA SER A 356 31.54 21.73 -6.34
C SER A 356 31.00 20.30 -6.54
N ARG A 357 30.19 20.06 -7.58
CA ARG A 357 29.70 18.72 -7.93
C ARG A 357 30.53 18.08 -9.02
#